data_AF-A0A4S2LCN9-F1
#
_entry.id   AF-A0A4S2LCN9-F1
#
_cell.length_a   1.000
_cell.length_b   1.000
_cell.length_c   1.000
_cell.angle_alpha   90.00
_cell.angle_beta   90.00
_cell.angle_gamma   90.00
#
_symmetry.space_group_name_H-M   'P 1'
#
loop_
_entity.id
_entity.type
_entity.pdbx_description
1 polymer ?
#
loop_
_entity_poly.entity_id
_entity_poly.type
_entity_poly.pdbx_seq_one_letter_code
_entity_poly.pdbx_strand_id
1 'polypeptide(L)'
;MNITGSFLGLVTTSLINPGGRYGTIPLESTVVHTAETISLVDVFPDFLRNMVPDNILKTLLFSTVTTYVPTTSNATENNGTSTTNVIFYRDVGVKSGPNILGILVSSLVLGLIAGSRAEKTGPFIALAEAVTEVMTVLIEKTVKLLPIAMISLIASAVARISSLEHSLLALALFVASSAACMAILAFIVLPLFFLVCVRRNVFRVYAAVSAPLLTAFSLTSSLIALPDLFKACDRLGVNPQVVRTIAPFLTSFNANGSAAFIAAAACCAAQFVGYSFNVGQLIAIGFLAGLNVMALPAVPSASLITVFLIVRVFSIPESAISLLFVVEFIVDRLRTTVNVLSHATCILFVHYRCAKTKLGIDEEFGPVGVRTLSFANDASQDSDPQFPTDGLVKNGENVLTTATQGISDS
;
A
#
# COMPACT_ATOMS: atom_id res chain seq x y z
N MET A 1 7.69 0.62 -10.82
CA MET A 1 8.24 -0.38 -9.88
C MET A 1 7.39 -1.65 -9.82
N ASN A 2 6.05 -1.58 -9.84
CA ASN A 2 5.19 -2.78 -9.75
C ASN A 2 5.54 -3.85 -10.80
N ILE A 3 5.70 -3.42 -12.06
CA ILE A 3 6.11 -4.29 -13.17
C ILE A 3 7.49 -4.93 -12.88
N THR A 4 8.47 -4.15 -12.45
CA THR A 4 9.79 -4.68 -12.04
C THR A 4 9.67 -5.72 -10.92
N GLY A 5 8.82 -5.48 -9.92
CA GLY A 5 8.53 -6.43 -8.85
C GLY A 5 7.92 -7.73 -9.38
N SER A 6 6.93 -7.65 -10.28
CA SER A 6 6.33 -8.84 -10.90
C SER A 6 7.33 -9.68 -11.70
N PHE A 7 8.20 -9.04 -12.49
CA PHE A 7 9.24 -9.74 -13.24
C PHE A 7 10.29 -10.37 -12.32
N LEU A 8 10.66 -9.69 -11.22
CA LEU A 8 11.53 -10.27 -10.21
C LEU A 8 10.90 -11.51 -9.57
N GLY A 9 9.60 -11.48 -9.29
CA GLY A 9 8.83 -12.63 -8.81
C GLY A 9 8.90 -13.81 -9.78
N LEU A 10 8.65 -13.57 -11.07
CA LEU A 10 8.74 -14.59 -12.12
C LEU A 10 10.13 -15.20 -12.23
N VAL A 11 11.17 -14.35 -12.27
CA VAL A 11 12.56 -14.82 -12.39
C VAL A 11 12.94 -15.66 -11.18
N THR A 12 12.63 -15.18 -9.96
CA THR A 12 12.96 -15.88 -8.72
C THR A 12 12.27 -17.24 -8.63
N THR A 13 10.96 -17.30 -8.93
CA THR A 13 10.21 -18.55 -8.90
C THR A 13 10.59 -19.51 -10.03
N SER A 14 10.95 -19.00 -11.21
CA SER A 14 11.41 -19.84 -12.31
C SER A 14 12.77 -20.49 -12.01
N LEU A 15 13.68 -19.75 -11.37
CA LEU A 15 15.00 -20.25 -10.98
C LEU A 15 14.93 -21.27 -9.83
N ILE A 16 14.10 -20.99 -8.82
CA ILE A 16 13.97 -21.86 -7.64
C ILE A 16 13.10 -23.09 -7.98
N ASN A 17 12.10 -22.95 -8.84
CA ASN A 17 11.15 -23.99 -9.20
C ASN A 17 10.53 -24.69 -7.97
N PRO A 18 9.87 -23.94 -7.06
CA PRO A 18 9.31 -24.52 -5.83
C PRO A 18 8.24 -25.57 -6.09
N GLY A 19 7.45 -25.43 -7.17
CA GLY A 19 6.34 -26.34 -7.47
C GLY A 19 6.75 -27.62 -8.21
N GLY A 20 7.86 -27.61 -8.95
CA GLY A 20 8.29 -28.77 -9.75
C GLY A 20 9.28 -29.70 -9.06
N ARG A 21 9.94 -29.28 -7.97
CA ARG A 21 11.05 -30.04 -7.33
C ARG A 21 10.63 -31.23 -6.49
N TYR A 22 9.38 -31.27 -6.01
CA TYR A 22 8.90 -32.30 -5.08
C TYR A 22 7.73 -33.13 -5.65
N GLY A 23 7.63 -33.19 -6.98
CA GLY A 23 6.59 -33.94 -7.70
C GLY A 23 5.31 -33.13 -7.93
N THR A 24 4.57 -33.51 -8.97
CA THR A 24 3.21 -32.98 -9.21
C THR A 24 2.32 -33.43 -8.07
N ILE A 25 1.70 -32.48 -7.38
CA ILE A 25 0.73 -32.82 -6.35
C ILE A 25 -0.48 -33.38 -7.08
N PRO A 26 -0.91 -34.64 -6.82
CA PRO A 26 -2.14 -35.16 -7.40
C PRO A 26 -3.27 -34.28 -6.92
N LEU A 27 -3.71 -33.40 -7.80
CA LEU A 27 -4.82 -32.51 -7.53
C LEU A 27 -6.06 -33.36 -7.63
N GLU A 28 -6.51 -33.85 -6.46
CA GLU A 28 -7.87 -34.32 -6.33
C GLU A 28 -8.76 -33.19 -6.84
N SER A 29 -9.51 -33.47 -7.89
CA SER A 29 -10.51 -32.58 -8.45
C SER A 29 -11.64 -32.45 -7.44
N THR A 30 -11.37 -31.85 -6.28
CA THR A 30 -12.39 -31.14 -5.55
C THR A 30 -12.80 -30.03 -6.50
N VAL A 31 -13.93 -30.28 -7.16
CA VAL A 31 -14.72 -29.25 -7.81
C VAL A 31 -15.03 -28.25 -6.71
N VAL A 32 -14.13 -27.29 -6.50
CA VAL A 32 -14.47 -26.05 -5.82
C VAL A 32 -15.59 -25.50 -6.67
N HIS A 33 -16.81 -25.57 -6.15
CA HIS A 33 -17.98 -25.01 -6.79
C HIS A 33 -17.61 -23.67 -7.35
N THR A 34 -17.74 -23.58 -8.68
CA THR A 34 -17.51 -22.44 -9.56
C THR A 34 -17.69 -21.14 -8.79
N ALA A 35 -16.58 -20.61 -8.26
CA ALA A 35 -16.56 -19.25 -7.74
C ALA A 35 -16.64 -18.36 -8.97
N GLU A 36 -17.88 -18.06 -9.34
CA GLU A 36 -18.42 -16.92 -10.10
C GLU A 36 -17.38 -16.18 -10.95
N THR A 37 -17.59 -16.23 -12.26
CA THR A 37 -16.65 -15.84 -13.31
C THR A 37 -16.43 -14.33 -13.38
N ILE A 38 -15.60 -13.76 -12.50
CA ILE A 38 -15.06 -12.40 -12.72
C ILE A 38 -14.04 -12.48 -13.85
N SER A 39 -14.34 -11.81 -14.98
CA SER A 39 -13.39 -11.68 -16.09
C SER A 39 -12.37 -10.58 -15.79
N LEU A 40 -11.13 -10.72 -16.28
CA LEU A 40 -10.11 -9.65 -16.21
C LEU A 40 -10.60 -8.35 -16.83
N VAL A 41 -11.47 -8.47 -17.84
CA VAL A 41 -12.06 -7.35 -18.55
C VAL A 41 -13.02 -6.56 -17.65
N ASP A 42 -13.50 -7.13 -16.54
CA ASP A 42 -14.39 -6.45 -15.58
C ASP A 42 -13.64 -5.71 -14.47
N VAL A 43 -12.45 -6.21 -14.08
CA VAL A 43 -11.65 -5.62 -12.99
C VAL A 43 -11.20 -4.19 -13.33
N PHE A 44 -10.82 -3.94 -14.58
CA PHE A 44 -10.34 -2.62 -14.98
C PHE A 44 -11.48 -1.57 -15.02
N PRO A 45 -12.66 -1.83 -15.61
CA PRO A 45 -13.84 -0.98 -15.46
C PRO A 45 -14.26 -0.77 -14.00
N ASP A 46 -14.21 -1.80 -13.16
CA ASP A 46 -14.54 -1.66 -11.74
C ASP A 46 -13.56 -0.75 -11.02
N PHE A 47 -12.27 -0.84 -11.34
CA PHE A 47 -11.26 0.10 -10.85
C PHE A 47 -11.61 1.56 -11.23
N LEU A 48 -11.95 1.81 -12.49
CA LEU A 48 -12.33 3.16 -12.94
C LEU A 48 -13.62 3.67 -12.28
N ARG A 49 -14.64 2.82 -12.13
CA ARG A 49 -15.89 3.16 -11.43
C ARG A 49 -15.64 3.46 -9.96
N ASN A 50 -14.72 2.73 -9.32
CA ASN A 50 -14.32 3.03 -7.95
C ASN A 50 -13.48 4.32 -7.87
N MET A 51 -12.74 4.70 -8.91
CA MET A 51 -11.98 5.95 -8.97
C MET A 51 -12.89 7.19 -9.00
N VAL A 52 -14.01 7.12 -9.73
CA VAL A 52 -14.99 8.21 -9.83
C VAL A 52 -16.35 7.72 -9.33
N PRO A 53 -16.60 7.77 -8.02
CA PRO A 53 -17.82 7.22 -7.46
C PRO A 53 -19.04 8.13 -7.70
N ASP A 54 -20.19 7.52 -7.93
CA ASP A 54 -21.46 8.24 -8.09
C ASP A 54 -21.87 9.02 -6.82
N ASN A 55 -21.41 8.57 -5.65
CA ASN A 55 -21.71 9.21 -4.37
C ASN A 55 -20.55 9.02 -3.37
N ILE A 56 -19.98 10.14 -2.92
CA ILE A 56 -18.86 10.18 -1.97
C ILE A 56 -19.24 9.55 -0.63
N LEU A 57 -20.44 9.80 -0.09
CA LEU A 57 -20.86 9.22 1.19
C LEU A 57 -21.04 7.70 1.10
N LYS A 58 -21.57 7.21 -0.03
CA LYS A 58 -21.72 5.77 -0.28
C LYS A 58 -20.37 5.05 -0.28
N THR A 59 -19.31 5.71 -0.76
CA THR A 59 -17.97 5.12 -0.78
C THR A 59 -17.37 4.83 0.58
N LEU A 60 -17.86 5.47 1.65
CA LEU A 60 -17.41 5.19 3.02
C LEU A 60 -17.76 3.77 3.47
N LEU A 61 -18.81 3.18 2.91
CA LEU A 61 -19.37 1.89 3.35
C LEU A 61 -19.37 0.83 2.25
N PHE A 62 -19.39 1.24 0.97
CA PHE A 62 -19.58 0.34 -0.16
C PHE A 62 -18.57 0.58 -1.28
N SER A 63 -18.26 -0.49 -2.00
CA SER A 63 -17.41 -0.51 -3.19
C SER A 63 -18.15 -1.12 -4.37
N THR A 64 -17.84 -0.67 -5.58
CA THR A 64 -18.49 -1.16 -6.80
C THR A 64 -17.76 -2.39 -7.31
N VAL A 65 -18.49 -3.47 -7.57
CA VAL A 65 -17.95 -4.74 -8.08
C VAL A 65 -18.93 -5.32 -9.09
N THR A 66 -18.43 -5.76 -10.23
CA THR A 66 -19.22 -6.48 -11.24
C THR A 66 -19.47 -7.91 -10.75
N THR A 67 -20.74 -8.30 -10.70
CA THR A 67 -21.22 -9.62 -10.30
C THR A 67 -22.02 -10.25 -11.44
N TYR A 68 -22.05 -11.56 -11.51
CA TYR A 68 -22.81 -12.29 -12.54
C TYR A 68 -24.04 -12.90 -11.89
N VAL A 69 -25.21 -12.37 -12.22
CA VAL A 69 -26.47 -12.84 -11.63
C VAL A 69 -27.08 -13.90 -12.55
N PRO A 70 -27.47 -15.08 -12.02
CA PRO A 70 -28.15 -16.10 -12.82
C PRO A 70 -29.59 -15.67 -13.12
N THR A 71 -29.95 -15.54 -14.40
CA THR A 71 -31.36 -15.52 -14.83
C THR A 71 -31.71 -16.90 -15.36
N THR A 72 -32.73 -17.52 -14.77
CA THR A 72 -33.33 -18.74 -15.29
C THR A 72 -34.27 -18.40 -16.44
N SER A 73 -33.97 -18.88 -17.65
CA SER A 73 -34.92 -18.84 -18.76
C SER A 73 -35.59 -20.21 -18.85
N ASN A 74 -36.93 -20.24 -18.67
CA ASN A 74 -37.71 -21.45 -18.87
C ASN A 74 -37.93 -21.65 -20.38
N ALA A 75 -37.12 -22.50 -21.00
CA ALA A 75 -37.39 -22.98 -22.36
C ALA A 75 -38.34 -24.18 -22.26
N THR A 76 -39.53 -24.06 -22.85
CA THR A 76 -40.46 -25.18 -23.00
C THR A 76 -40.08 -25.93 -24.27
N GLU A 77 -39.43 -27.08 -24.15
CA GLU A 77 -39.28 -28.00 -25.28
C GLU A 77 -40.60 -28.75 -25.50
N ASN A 78 -40.97 -28.94 -26.76
CA ASN A 78 -42.22 -29.59 -27.19
C ASN A 78 -42.37 -31.07 -26.77
N ASN A 79 -41.43 -31.62 -25.98
CA ASN A 79 -41.38 -33.03 -25.56
C ASN A 79 -41.56 -33.27 -24.05
N GLY A 80 -42.05 -32.27 -23.29
CA GLY A 80 -42.40 -32.45 -21.87
C GLY A 80 -41.21 -32.49 -20.90
N THR A 81 -39.98 -32.29 -21.38
CA THR A 81 -38.79 -32.08 -20.56
C THR A 81 -38.47 -30.59 -20.49
N SER A 82 -38.73 -29.98 -19.32
CA SER A 82 -38.33 -28.59 -19.06
C SER A 82 -36.82 -28.52 -18.78
N THR A 83 -36.01 -28.20 -19.78
CA THR A 83 -34.60 -27.85 -19.56
C THR A 83 -34.50 -26.40 -19.08
N THR A 84 -34.12 -26.21 -17.82
CA THR A 84 -33.80 -24.89 -17.27
C THR A 84 -32.43 -24.44 -17.76
N ASN A 85 -32.39 -23.52 -18.72
CA ASN A 85 -31.12 -22.90 -19.12
C ASN A 85 -30.84 -21.70 -18.19
N VAL A 86 -29.77 -21.81 -17.41
CA VAL A 86 -29.28 -20.71 -16.56
C VAL A 86 -28.34 -19.85 -17.41
N ILE A 87 -28.76 -18.61 -17.70
CA ILE A 87 -27.94 -17.63 -18.42
C ILE A 87 -27.46 -16.59 -17.41
N PHE A 88 -26.16 -16.36 -17.36
CA PHE A 88 -25.57 -15.34 -16.50
C PHE A 88 -25.50 -14.01 -17.24
N TYR A 89 -26.04 -12.96 -16.64
CA TYR A 89 -25.88 -11.59 -17.15
C TYR A 89 -24.93 -10.82 -16.24
N ARG A 90 -24.13 -9.95 -16.86
CA ARG A 90 -23.23 -9.04 -16.17
C ARG A 90 -24.05 -7.95 -15.49
N ASP A 91 -23.93 -7.86 -14.17
CA ASP A 91 -24.56 -6.80 -13.37
C ASP A 91 -23.50 -6.03 -12.58
N VAL A 92 -23.68 -4.72 -12.45
CA VAL A 92 -22.76 -3.87 -11.68
C VAL A 92 -23.35 -3.66 -10.29
N GLY A 93 -22.89 -4.46 -9.34
CA GLY A 93 -23.35 -4.46 -7.97
C GLY A 93 -22.51 -3.61 -7.03
N VAL A 94 -22.89 -3.63 -5.75
CA VAL A 94 -22.11 -3.06 -4.65
C VAL A 94 -21.75 -4.14 -3.64
N LYS A 95 -20.52 -4.07 -3.15
CA LYS A 95 -19.98 -4.92 -2.10
C LYS A 95 -19.78 -4.11 -0.82
N SER A 96 -20.12 -4.70 0.31
CA SER A 96 -19.85 -4.13 1.64
C SER A 96 -18.35 -3.99 1.86
N GLY A 97 -17.90 -2.79 2.20
CA GLY A 97 -16.50 -2.41 2.39
C GLY A 97 -16.20 -1.05 1.76
N PRO A 98 -15.34 -0.24 2.38
CA PRO A 98 -15.07 1.12 1.91
C PRO A 98 -14.37 1.11 0.55
N ASN A 99 -14.85 1.95 -0.37
CA ASN A 99 -14.13 2.29 -1.59
C ASN A 99 -13.09 3.38 -1.28
N ILE A 100 -11.92 2.92 -0.82
CA ILE A 100 -10.80 3.80 -0.46
C ILE A 100 -10.33 4.63 -1.66
N LEU A 101 -10.26 4.05 -2.86
CA LEU A 101 -9.81 4.77 -4.05
C LEU A 101 -10.72 5.96 -4.37
N GLY A 102 -12.04 5.77 -4.30
CA GLY A 102 -13.02 6.83 -4.53
C GLY A 102 -12.93 7.93 -3.47
N ILE A 103 -12.73 7.57 -2.20
CA ILE A 103 -12.49 8.52 -1.11
C ILE A 103 -11.21 9.33 -1.37
N LEU A 104 -10.13 8.68 -1.83
CA LEU A 104 -8.86 9.33 -2.13
C LEU A 104 -8.96 10.34 -3.29
N VAL A 105 -9.57 9.93 -4.40
CA VAL A 105 -9.72 10.81 -5.57
C VAL A 105 -10.65 11.98 -5.24
N SER A 106 -11.77 11.70 -4.56
CA SER A 106 -12.72 12.74 -4.15
C SER A 106 -12.07 13.73 -3.18
N SER A 107 -11.33 13.26 -2.18
CA SER A 107 -10.64 14.13 -1.22
C SER A 107 -9.50 14.94 -1.85
N LEU A 108 -8.77 14.39 -2.83
CA LEU A 108 -7.77 15.14 -3.59
C LEU A 108 -8.42 16.27 -4.40
N VAL A 109 -9.46 15.98 -5.17
CA VAL A 109 -10.17 17.00 -5.97
C VAL A 109 -10.75 18.08 -5.07
N LEU A 110 -11.39 17.70 -3.97
CA LEU A 110 -11.93 18.62 -2.97
C LEU A 110 -10.82 19.50 -2.37
N GLY A 111 -9.68 18.91 -1.99
CA GLY A 111 -8.53 19.61 -1.45
C GLY A 111 -7.90 20.59 -2.44
N LEU A 112 -7.77 20.21 -3.71
CA LEU A 112 -7.26 21.08 -4.78
C LEU A 112 -8.19 22.28 -5.03
N ILE A 113 -9.50 22.04 -5.11
CA ILE A 113 -10.49 23.10 -5.30
C ILE A 113 -10.51 24.03 -4.08
N ALA A 114 -10.55 23.48 -2.86
CA ALA A 114 -10.51 24.26 -1.64
C ALA A 114 -9.23 25.10 -1.56
N GLY A 115 -8.07 24.51 -1.85
CA GLY A 115 -6.78 25.23 -1.84
C GLY A 115 -6.72 26.36 -2.86
N SER A 116 -7.32 26.20 -4.04
CA SER A 116 -7.34 27.25 -5.08
C SER A 116 -8.16 28.48 -4.70
N ARG A 117 -9.08 28.36 -3.73
CA ARG A 117 -9.98 29.42 -3.28
C ARG A 117 -9.87 29.68 -1.78
N ALA A 118 -8.65 29.56 -1.25
CA ALA A 118 -8.34 29.62 0.19
C ALA A 118 -8.97 30.80 0.93
N GLU A 119 -9.11 31.96 0.28
CA GLU A 119 -9.74 33.15 0.86
C GLU A 119 -11.21 32.91 1.28
N LYS A 120 -11.95 32.08 0.55
CA LYS A 120 -13.34 31.72 0.86
C LYS A 120 -13.48 30.37 1.56
N THR A 121 -12.52 29.47 1.37
CA THR A 121 -12.55 28.09 1.89
C THR A 121 -11.68 27.90 3.14
N GLY A 122 -11.06 28.97 3.67
CA GLY A 122 -10.22 28.94 4.86
C GLY A 122 -10.81 28.17 6.05
N PRO A 123 -12.08 28.39 6.43
CA PRO A 123 -12.72 27.63 7.52
C PRO A 123 -12.79 26.12 7.25
N PHE A 124 -13.01 25.73 5.99
CA PHE A 124 -13.05 24.32 5.60
C PHE A 124 -11.67 23.66 5.71
N ILE A 125 -10.61 24.37 5.29
CA ILE A 125 -9.22 23.90 5.40
C ILE A 125 -8.84 23.76 6.89
N ALA A 126 -9.16 24.77 7.71
CA ALA A 126 -8.88 24.74 9.15
C ALA A 126 -9.60 23.57 9.86
N LEU A 127 -10.85 23.27 9.47
CA LEU A 127 -11.56 22.10 9.97
C LEU A 127 -10.84 20.79 9.59
N ALA A 128 -10.40 20.66 8.34
CA ALA A 128 -9.68 19.47 7.88
C ALA A 128 -8.35 19.28 8.62
N GLU A 129 -7.62 20.37 8.91
CA GLU A 129 -6.41 20.35 9.72
C GLU A 129 -6.69 19.92 11.15
N ALA A 130 -7.72 20.49 11.79
CA ALA A 130 -8.12 20.10 13.15
C ALA A 130 -8.52 18.62 13.24
N VAL A 131 -9.28 18.12 12.27
CA VAL A 131 -9.63 16.69 12.19
C VAL A 131 -8.37 15.83 12.04
N THR A 132 -7.42 16.24 11.21
CA THR A 132 -6.17 15.50 11.02
C THR A 132 -5.35 15.43 12.31
N GLU A 133 -5.32 16.50 13.10
CA GLU A 133 -4.65 16.54 14.39
C GLU A 133 -5.30 15.57 15.39
N VAL A 134 -6.63 15.63 15.50
CA VAL A 134 -7.41 14.71 16.37
C VAL A 134 -7.16 13.25 15.98
N MET A 135 -7.17 12.94 14.67
CA MET A 135 -6.90 11.59 14.18
C MET A 135 -5.48 11.14 14.52
N THR A 136 -4.49 12.03 14.39
CA THR A 136 -3.08 11.72 14.72
C THR A 136 -2.93 11.30 16.18
N VAL A 137 -3.57 12.03 17.11
CA VAL A 137 -3.58 11.69 18.54
C VAL A 137 -4.33 10.39 18.82
N LEU A 138 -5.49 10.18 18.20
CA LEU A 138 -6.25 8.94 18.33
C LEU A 138 -5.39 7.72 17.98
N ILE A 139 -4.65 7.83 16.87
CA ILE A 139 -3.71 6.80 16.41
C ILE A 139 -2.61 6.55 17.44
N GLU A 140 -2.03 7.59 18.06
CA GLU A 140 -1.02 7.40 19.11
C GLU A 140 -1.51 6.53 20.26
N LYS A 141 -2.79 6.63 20.60
CA LYS A 141 -3.40 5.79 21.64
C LYS A 141 -3.64 4.37 21.12
N THR A 142 -4.16 4.21 19.90
CA THR A 142 -4.41 2.90 19.30
C THR A 142 -3.13 2.08 19.12
N VAL A 143 -2.01 2.72 18.72
CA VAL A 143 -0.72 2.03 18.54
C VAL A 143 -0.20 1.44 19.86
N LYS A 144 -0.55 2.01 21.03
CA LYS A 144 -0.19 1.42 22.33
C LYS A 144 -0.93 0.10 22.61
N LEU A 145 -2.09 -0.12 21.99
CA LEU A 145 -2.86 -1.36 22.07
C LEU A 145 -2.40 -2.41 21.04
N LEU A 146 -1.59 -2.01 20.06
CA LEU A 146 -1.08 -2.88 19.00
C LEU A 146 -0.41 -4.17 19.50
N PRO A 147 0.43 -4.17 20.56
CA PRO A 147 1.09 -5.39 21.03
C PRO A 147 0.11 -6.48 21.45
N ILE A 148 -1.05 -6.12 22.02
CA ILE A 148 -2.08 -7.06 22.45
C ILE A 148 -2.79 -7.67 21.24
N ALA A 149 -3.14 -6.83 20.26
CA ALA A 149 -3.71 -7.28 18.99
C ALA A 149 -2.76 -8.26 18.28
N MET A 150 -1.44 -8.08 18.43
CA MET A 150 -0.44 -8.93 17.81
C MET A 150 -0.41 -10.35 18.31
N ILE A 151 -0.52 -10.54 19.62
CA ILE A 151 -0.52 -11.89 20.20
C ILE A 151 -1.70 -12.69 19.65
N SER A 152 -2.89 -12.09 19.60
CA SER A 152 -4.10 -12.72 19.05
C SER A 152 -3.96 -13.04 17.56
N LEU A 153 -3.43 -12.10 16.77
CA LEU A 153 -3.30 -12.29 15.32
C LEU A 153 -2.26 -13.35 14.95
N ILE A 154 -1.15 -13.43 15.70
CA ILE A 154 -0.13 -14.49 15.53
C ILE A 154 -0.71 -15.83 15.96
N ALA A 155 -1.40 -15.92 17.10
CA ALA A 155 -2.03 -17.14 17.57
C ALA A 155 -3.08 -17.68 16.58
N SER A 156 -3.95 -16.81 16.06
CA SER A 156 -4.94 -17.17 15.03
C SER A 156 -4.29 -17.66 13.74
N ALA A 157 -3.14 -17.10 13.36
CA ALA A 157 -2.41 -17.51 12.18
C ALA A 157 -1.77 -18.90 12.34
N VAL A 158 -1.16 -19.17 13.50
CA VAL A 158 -0.56 -20.48 13.82
C VAL A 158 -1.63 -21.57 13.92
N ALA A 159 -2.79 -21.28 14.52
CA ALA A 159 -3.88 -22.24 14.69
C ALA A 159 -4.47 -22.78 13.37
N ARG A 160 -4.26 -22.09 12.24
CA ARG A 160 -4.75 -22.52 10.92
C ARG A 160 -3.84 -23.55 10.23
N ILE A 161 -2.67 -23.85 10.80
CA ILE A 161 -1.72 -24.82 10.24
C ILE A 161 -2.07 -26.20 10.80
N SER A 162 -2.81 -27.01 10.03
CA SER A 162 -3.37 -28.27 10.55
C SER A 162 -2.50 -29.52 10.35
N SER A 163 -1.82 -29.72 9.21
CA SER A 163 -0.82 -30.81 8.98
C SER A 163 -0.63 -31.06 7.48
N LEU A 164 0.59 -31.13 6.95
CA LEU A 164 0.83 -31.55 5.56
C LEU A 164 2.20 -32.27 5.40
N GLU A 165 2.33 -33.50 5.88
CA GLU A 165 3.61 -34.23 5.94
C GLU A 165 4.31 -34.45 4.58
N HIS A 166 3.62 -34.31 3.46
CA HIS A 166 4.22 -34.43 2.11
C HIS A 166 4.17 -33.17 1.25
N SER A 167 3.29 -32.21 1.54
CA SER A 167 3.22 -30.92 0.82
C SER A 167 3.95 -29.77 1.53
N LEU A 168 4.35 -29.95 2.80
CA LEU A 168 5.03 -28.91 3.57
C LEU A 168 6.36 -28.47 2.97
N LEU A 169 7.12 -29.37 2.35
CA LEU A 169 8.46 -29.03 1.85
C LEU A 169 8.37 -28.15 0.60
N ALA A 170 7.53 -28.51 -0.38
CA ALA A 170 7.27 -27.68 -1.56
C ALA A 170 6.70 -26.30 -1.17
N LEU A 171 5.80 -26.29 -0.19
CA LEU A 171 5.15 -25.10 0.31
C LEU A 171 6.10 -24.22 1.14
N ALA A 172 6.96 -24.80 1.97
CA ALA A 172 8.02 -24.11 2.69
C ALA A 172 9.07 -23.55 1.72
N LEU A 173 9.40 -24.28 0.65
CA LEU A 173 10.26 -23.78 -0.42
C LEU A 173 9.61 -22.60 -1.15
N PHE A 174 8.29 -22.65 -1.38
CA PHE A 174 7.56 -21.50 -1.93
C PHE A 174 7.62 -20.28 -0.99
N VAL A 175 7.40 -20.47 0.32
CA VAL A 175 7.52 -19.40 1.32
C VAL A 175 8.94 -18.82 1.34
N ALA A 176 9.96 -19.69 1.35
CA ALA A 176 11.36 -19.27 1.31
C ALA A 176 11.68 -18.52 0.01
N SER A 177 11.19 -18.98 -1.14
CA SER A 177 11.37 -18.31 -2.43
C SER A 177 10.68 -16.94 -2.47
N SER A 178 9.48 -16.84 -1.91
CA SER A 178 8.72 -15.59 -1.82
C SER A 178 9.40 -14.62 -0.87
N ALA A 179 9.85 -15.10 0.30
CA ALA A 179 10.61 -14.31 1.27
C ALA A 179 11.93 -13.80 0.67
N ALA A 180 12.67 -14.65 -0.06
CA ALA A 180 13.87 -14.26 -0.78
C ALA A 180 13.58 -13.21 -1.84
N CYS A 181 12.51 -13.38 -2.64
CA CYS A 181 12.08 -12.38 -3.61
C CYS A 181 11.76 -11.03 -2.94
N MET A 182 11.02 -11.04 -1.83
CA MET A 182 10.71 -9.83 -1.06
C MET A 182 11.96 -9.19 -0.46
N ALA A 183 12.91 -9.99 0.02
CA ALA A 183 14.19 -9.50 0.53
C ALA A 183 15.04 -8.87 -0.58
N ILE A 184 15.11 -9.48 -1.77
CA ILE A 184 15.80 -8.90 -2.94
C ILE A 184 15.13 -7.58 -3.33
N LEU A 185 13.81 -7.54 -3.35
CA LEU A 185 13.06 -6.32 -3.65
C LEU A 185 13.41 -5.23 -2.62
N ALA A 186 13.33 -5.54 -1.32
CA ALA A 186 13.55 -4.61 -0.21
C ALA A 186 15.00 -4.14 -0.05
N PHE A 187 15.99 -5.02 -0.21
CA PHE A 187 17.39 -4.72 0.12
C PHE A 187 18.30 -4.52 -1.10
N ILE A 188 17.85 -4.87 -2.30
CA ILE A 188 18.61 -4.69 -3.53
C ILE A 188 17.89 -3.73 -4.46
N VAL A 189 16.67 -4.05 -4.89
CA VAL A 189 15.98 -3.28 -5.94
C VAL A 189 15.57 -1.90 -5.45
N LEU A 190 14.92 -1.78 -4.28
CA LEU A 190 14.53 -0.49 -3.72
C LEU A 190 15.74 0.41 -3.41
N PRO A 191 16.80 -0.08 -2.73
CA PRO A 191 18.01 0.70 -2.50
C PRO A 191 18.74 1.09 -3.77
N LEU A 192 18.84 0.19 -4.75
CA LEU A 192 19.46 0.49 -6.04
C LEU A 192 18.69 1.58 -6.79
N PHE A 193 17.36 1.47 -6.85
CA PHE A 193 16.51 2.51 -7.42
C PHE A 193 16.74 3.86 -6.73
N PHE A 194 16.74 3.87 -5.40
CA PHE A 194 16.97 5.09 -4.63
C PHE A 194 18.39 5.66 -4.83
N LEU A 195 19.41 4.81 -4.89
CA LEU A 195 20.79 5.21 -5.13
C LEU A 195 20.97 5.80 -6.54
N VAL A 196 20.38 5.20 -7.57
CA VAL A 196 20.48 5.70 -8.94
C VAL A 196 19.76 7.06 -9.06
N CYS A 197 18.59 7.21 -8.42
CA CYS A 197 17.76 8.39 -8.58
C CYS A 197 18.11 9.56 -7.65
N VAL A 198 18.48 9.27 -6.40
CA VAL A 198 18.74 10.26 -5.33
C VAL A 198 20.22 10.33 -4.95
N ARG A 199 21.01 9.29 -5.27
CA ARG A 199 22.45 9.17 -4.92
C ARG A 199 22.72 9.28 -3.43
N ARG A 200 21.82 8.70 -2.63
CA ARG A 200 21.91 8.70 -1.16
C ARG A 200 21.64 7.33 -0.57
N ASN A 201 22.07 7.16 0.68
CA ASN A 201 21.91 5.92 1.41
C ASN A 201 20.47 5.78 1.96
N VAL A 202 19.72 4.81 1.44
CA VAL A 202 18.33 4.54 1.86
C VAL A 202 18.24 3.79 3.21
N PHE A 203 19.30 3.10 3.65
CA PHE A 203 19.24 2.26 4.85
C PHE A 203 19.01 3.07 6.14
N ARG A 204 19.44 4.35 6.18
CA ARG A 204 19.09 5.26 7.29
C ARG A 204 17.57 5.47 7.40
N VAL A 205 16.89 5.49 6.26
CA VAL A 205 15.43 5.64 6.18
C VAL A 205 14.77 4.39 6.75
N TYR A 206 15.30 3.21 6.46
CA TYR A 206 14.72 1.93 6.91
C TYR A 206 14.71 1.84 8.44
N ALA A 207 15.76 2.32 9.10
CA ALA A 207 15.79 2.42 10.55
C ALA A 207 14.72 3.38 11.09
N ALA A 208 14.56 4.54 10.46
CA ALA A 208 13.58 5.54 10.86
C ALA A 208 12.11 5.12 10.63
N VAL A 209 11.86 4.28 9.62
CA VAL A 209 10.51 3.73 9.34
C VAL A 209 10.28 2.35 9.97
N SER A 210 11.09 1.92 10.94
CA SER A 210 10.92 0.64 11.62
C SER A 210 9.54 0.45 12.27
N ALA A 211 8.99 1.51 12.88
CA ALA A 211 7.66 1.47 13.50
C ALA A 211 6.52 1.16 12.50
N PRO A 212 6.33 1.89 11.39
CA PRO A 212 5.32 1.54 10.40
C PRO A 212 5.56 0.19 9.72
N LEU A 213 6.82 -0.25 9.56
CA LEU A 213 7.13 -1.59 9.04
C LEU A 213 6.64 -2.69 9.99
N LEU A 214 6.82 -2.49 11.30
CA LEU A 214 6.32 -3.41 12.31
C LEU A 214 4.79 -3.42 12.25
N THR A 215 4.12 -2.27 12.27
CA THR A 215 2.65 -2.18 12.13
C THR A 215 2.12 -2.86 10.87
N ALA A 216 2.82 -2.72 9.74
CA ALA A 216 2.47 -3.36 8.47
C ALA A 216 2.64 -4.89 8.51
N PHE A 217 3.77 -5.38 9.05
CA PHE A 217 4.01 -6.81 9.27
C PHE A 217 2.97 -7.42 10.21
N SER A 218 2.61 -6.62 11.20
CA SER A 218 1.69 -6.94 12.27
C SER A 218 0.26 -7.07 11.78
N LEU A 219 -0.30 -6.03 11.15
CA LEU A 219 -1.73 -5.94 10.82
C LEU A 219 -2.05 -6.31 9.37
N THR A 220 -1.07 -6.70 8.56
CA THR A 220 -1.27 -7.11 7.16
C THR A 220 -2.03 -6.08 6.32
N SER A 221 -1.85 -4.78 6.63
CA SER A 221 -2.48 -3.71 5.87
C SER A 221 -1.59 -2.47 5.79
N SER A 222 -1.30 -2.04 4.55
CA SER A 222 -0.54 -0.82 4.28
C SER A 222 -1.32 0.45 4.68
N LEU A 223 -2.65 0.41 4.64
CA LEU A 223 -3.51 1.52 5.06
C LEU A 223 -3.45 1.75 6.57
N ILE A 224 -3.45 0.67 7.36
CA ILE A 224 -3.38 0.79 8.81
C ILE A 224 -2.01 1.29 9.28
N ALA A 225 -0.96 1.07 8.47
CA ALA A 225 0.38 1.59 8.72
C ALA A 225 0.60 3.06 8.30
N LEU A 226 -0.33 3.67 7.54
CA LEU A 226 -0.21 5.08 7.10
C LEU A 226 0.05 6.07 8.22
N PRO A 227 -0.63 5.98 9.38
CA PRO A 227 -0.43 6.96 10.43
C PRO A 227 0.95 6.89 11.08
N ASP A 228 1.49 5.69 11.27
CA ASP A 228 2.86 5.48 11.76
C ASP A 228 3.88 5.95 10.72
N LEU A 229 3.53 5.80 9.43
CA LEU A 229 4.34 6.31 8.32
C LEU A 229 4.38 7.84 8.32
N PHE A 230 3.26 8.52 8.60
CA PHE A 230 3.23 9.98 8.75
C PHE A 230 4.21 10.45 9.82
N LYS A 231 4.12 9.87 11.02
CA LYS A 231 5.01 10.21 12.15
C LYS A 231 6.48 9.92 11.84
N ALA A 232 6.78 8.80 11.21
CA ALA A 232 8.15 8.45 10.82
C ALA A 232 8.71 9.45 9.80
N CYS A 233 7.90 9.88 8.83
CA CYS A 233 8.30 10.88 7.83
C CYS A 233 8.44 12.29 8.43
N ASP A 234 7.58 12.67 9.39
CA ASP A 234 7.68 13.94 10.10
C ASP A 234 8.98 14.02 10.93
N ARG A 235 9.38 12.92 11.58
CA ARG A 235 10.68 12.79 12.29
C ARG A 235 11.88 12.87 11.35
N LEU A 236 11.72 12.40 10.12
CA LEU A 236 12.72 12.51 9.07
C LEU A 236 12.80 13.92 8.47
N GLY A 237 11.93 14.86 8.89
CA GLY A 237 11.93 16.23 8.36
C GLY A 237 11.33 16.34 6.96
N VAL A 238 10.65 15.29 6.46
CA VAL A 238 9.95 15.34 5.19
C VAL A 238 8.78 16.31 5.31
N ASN A 239 8.55 17.13 4.28
CA ASN A 239 7.43 18.07 4.29
C ASN A 239 6.08 17.33 4.51
N PRO A 240 5.35 17.60 5.61
CA PRO A 240 4.11 16.90 5.95
C PRO A 240 3.05 16.96 4.85
N GLN A 241 3.02 18.04 4.06
CA GLN A 241 2.09 18.17 2.93
C GLN A 241 2.37 17.12 1.86
N VAL A 242 3.65 16.88 1.53
CA VAL A 242 4.05 15.86 0.56
C VAL A 242 3.67 14.47 1.06
N VAL A 243 3.94 14.17 2.33
CA VAL A 243 3.65 12.86 2.92
C VAL A 243 2.13 12.60 2.96
N ARG A 244 1.35 13.54 3.50
CA ARG A 244 -0.09 13.39 3.68
C ARG A 244 -0.85 13.34 2.35
N THR A 245 -0.35 13.99 1.30
CA THR A 245 -0.92 13.89 -0.04
C THR A 245 -0.50 12.58 -0.74
N ILE A 246 0.78 12.19 -0.69
CA ILE A 246 1.28 11.10 -1.54
C ILE A 246 1.07 9.71 -0.90
N ALA A 247 1.26 9.58 0.41
CA ALA A 247 1.24 8.26 1.05
C ALA A 247 -0.08 7.50 0.84
N PRO A 248 -1.27 8.13 0.96
CA PRO A 248 -2.53 7.44 0.73
C PRO A 248 -2.66 6.94 -0.73
N PHE A 249 -2.23 7.73 -1.72
CA PHE A 249 -2.18 7.29 -3.12
C PHE A 249 -1.25 6.10 -3.31
N LEU A 250 -0.07 6.11 -2.68
CA LEU A 250 0.88 5.01 -2.79
C LEU A 250 0.32 3.69 -2.23
N THR A 251 -0.52 3.73 -1.19
CA THR A 251 -1.14 2.50 -0.66
C THR A 251 -2.08 1.81 -1.66
N SER A 252 -2.69 2.55 -2.58
CA SER A 252 -3.53 1.97 -3.64
C SER A 252 -2.74 1.63 -4.90
N PHE A 253 -1.77 2.47 -5.28
CA PHE A 253 -1.11 2.35 -6.59
C PHE A 253 0.24 1.62 -6.55
N ASN A 254 0.96 1.60 -5.42
CA ASN A 254 2.34 1.14 -5.33
C ASN A 254 2.49 -0.14 -4.48
N ALA A 255 1.99 -1.26 -4.99
CA ALA A 255 2.00 -2.54 -4.28
C ALA A 255 3.04 -3.52 -4.87
N ASN A 256 4.33 -3.15 -4.83
CA ASN A 256 5.41 -3.92 -5.46
C ASN A 256 5.54 -5.37 -4.94
N GLY A 257 5.42 -5.56 -3.63
CA GLY A 257 5.44 -6.89 -3.02
C GLY A 257 4.23 -7.71 -3.47
N SER A 258 3.07 -7.08 -3.66
CA SER A 258 1.88 -7.78 -4.15
C SER A 258 2.04 -8.20 -5.61
N ALA A 259 2.60 -7.34 -6.45
CA ALA A 259 2.89 -7.67 -7.85
C ALA A 259 3.91 -8.83 -7.95
N ALA A 260 4.97 -8.80 -7.14
CA ALA A 260 5.96 -9.88 -7.07
C ALA A 260 5.33 -11.21 -6.63
N PHE A 261 4.51 -11.18 -5.57
CA PHE A 261 3.81 -12.35 -5.07
C PHE A 261 2.83 -12.92 -6.11
N ILE A 262 2.00 -12.09 -6.73
CA ILE A 262 0.99 -12.55 -7.69
C ILE A 262 1.65 -13.31 -8.85
N ALA A 263 2.74 -12.77 -9.39
CA ALA A 263 3.46 -13.38 -10.49
C ALA A 263 4.18 -14.67 -10.06
N ALA A 264 4.84 -14.65 -8.88
CA ALA A 264 5.48 -15.82 -8.28
C ALA A 264 4.46 -16.95 -7.98
N ALA A 265 3.31 -16.61 -7.41
CA ALA A 265 2.24 -17.54 -7.06
C ALA A 265 1.62 -18.18 -8.31
N ALA A 266 1.34 -17.39 -9.37
CA ALA A 266 0.84 -17.92 -10.64
C ALA A 266 1.86 -18.87 -11.30
N CYS A 267 3.15 -18.54 -11.25
CA CYS A 267 4.22 -19.39 -11.76
C CYS A 267 4.34 -20.70 -10.96
N CYS A 268 4.31 -20.61 -9.63
CA CYS A 268 4.35 -21.78 -8.74
C CYS A 268 3.13 -22.70 -8.93
N ALA A 269 1.93 -22.13 -9.06
CA ALA A 269 0.70 -22.88 -9.31
C ALA A 269 0.79 -23.69 -10.62
N ALA A 270 1.33 -23.09 -11.68
CA ALA A 270 1.57 -23.80 -12.94
C ALA A 270 2.56 -24.96 -12.78
N GLN A 271 3.62 -24.76 -11.99
CA GLN A 271 4.63 -25.79 -11.72
C GLN A 271 4.04 -27.00 -11.00
N PHE A 272 3.09 -26.81 -10.06
CA PHE A 272 2.42 -27.92 -9.37
C PHE A 272 1.67 -28.87 -10.33
N VAL A 273 1.15 -28.33 -11.43
CA VAL A 273 0.40 -29.08 -12.45
C VAL A 273 1.30 -29.54 -13.61
N GLY A 274 2.59 -29.16 -13.61
CA GLY A 274 3.50 -29.42 -14.72
C GLY A 274 3.20 -28.59 -15.97
N TYR A 275 2.48 -27.48 -15.84
CA TYR A 275 2.22 -26.57 -16.96
C TYR A 275 3.49 -25.77 -17.28
N SER A 276 3.92 -25.82 -18.55
CA SER A 276 5.09 -25.08 -19.03
C SER A 276 4.67 -23.78 -19.70
N PHE A 277 5.23 -22.66 -19.24
CA PHE A 277 5.00 -21.36 -19.87
C PHE A 277 5.96 -21.13 -21.03
N ASN A 278 5.44 -20.60 -22.14
CA ASN A 278 6.26 -19.96 -23.15
C ASN A 278 6.74 -18.57 -22.65
N VAL A 279 7.89 -18.10 -23.13
CA VAL A 279 8.46 -16.77 -22.81
C VAL A 279 7.43 -15.64 -23.00
N GLY A 280 6.62 -15.70 -24.06
CA GLY A 280 5.54 -14.73 -24.28
C GLY A 280 4.47 -14.74 -23.18
N GLN A 281 4.14 -15.93 -22.64
CA GLN A 281 3.20 -16.07 -21.53
C GLN A 281 3.79 -15.57 -20.21
N LEU A 282 5.08 -15.84 -19.95
CA LEU A 282 5.79 -15.27 -18.79
C LEU A 282 5.79 -13.73 -18.83
N ILE A 283 6.07 -13.13 -20.00
CA ILE A 283 6.02 -11.68 -20.18
C ILE A 283 4.61 -11.16 -19.92
N ALA A 284 3.59 -11.83 -20.47
CA ALA A 284 2.19 -11.47 -20.24
C ALA A 284 1.81 -11.51 -18.76
N ILE A 285 2.22 -12.55 -18.01
CA ILE A 285 1.99 -12.66 -16.56
C ILE A 285 2.64 -11.51 -15.80
N GLY A 286 3.88 -11.14 -16.16
CA GLY A 286 4.59 -10.02 -15.52
C GLY A 286 3.81 -8.72 -15.67
N PHE A 287 3.44 -8.35 -16.90
CA PHE A 287 2.63 -7.16 -17.13
C PHE A 287 1.25 -7.24 -16.46
N LEU A 288 0.58 -8.39 -16.56
CA LEU A 288 -0.74 -8.58 -15.98
C LEU A 288 -0.72 -8.42 -14.46
N ALA A 289 0.23 -9.06 -13.78
CA ALA A 289 0.41 -8.93 -12.33
C ALA A 289 0.80 -7.50 -11.92
N GLY A 290 1.73 -6.88 -12.64
CA GLY A 290 2.20 -5.52 -12.35
C GLY A 290 1.14 -4.44 -12.55
N LEU A 291 0.24 -4.60 -13.52
CA LEU A 291 -0.86 -3.68 -13.78
C LEU A 291 -2.07 -3.95 -12.89
N ASN A 292 -2.45 -5.21 -12.71
CA ASN A 292 -3.63 -5.58 -11.92
C ASN A 292 -3.50 -5.18 -10.44
N VAL A 293 -2.26 -5.09 -9.93
CA VAL A 293 -2.00 -4.67 -8.55
C VAL A 293 -2.53 -3.27 -8.22
N MET A 294 -2.70 -2.40 -9.22
CA MET A 294 -3.26 -1.06 -9.05
C MET A 294 -4.78 -1.09 -8.82
N ALA A 295 -5.42 -2.17 -9.26
CA ALA A 295 -6.86 -2.42 -9.13
C ALA A 295 -7.22 -3.33 -7.94
N LEU A 296 -6.23 -3.69 -7.11
CA LEU A 296 -6.50 -4.51 -5.94
C LEU A 296 -7.30 -3.74 -4.90
N PRO A 297 -8.46 -4.27 -4.45
CA PRO A 297 -9.12 -3.71 -3.28
C PRO A 297 -8.21 -3.90 -2.06
N ALA A 298 -8.21 -2.93 -1.15
CA ALA A 298 -7.42 -3.01 0.09
C ALA A 298 -8.11 -3.89 1.14
N VAL A 299 -8.33 -5.15 0.77
CA VAL A 299 -8.90 -6.20 1.61
C VAL A 299 -7.80 -7.26 1.83
N PRO A 300 -7.67 -7.83 3.04
CA PRO A 300 -6.76 -8.94 3.28
C PRO A 300 -6.99 -10.07 2.26
N SER A 301 -5.90 -10.69 1.81
CA SER A 301 -5.93 -11.78 0.81
C SER A 301 -6.45 -11.40 -0.58
N ALA A 302 -6.69 -10.12 -0.91
CA ALA A 302 -7.14 -9.71 -2.25
C ALA A 302 -6.17 -10.14 -3.37
N SER A 303 -4.87 -10.28 -3.06
CA SER A 303 -3.86 -10.72 -4.03
C SER A 303 -4.08 -12.16 -4.50
N LEU A 304 -4.62 -13.06 -3.66
CA LEU A 304 -4.93 -14.43 -4.08
C LEU A 304 -6.05 -14.45 -5.13
N ILE A 305 -7.05 -13.57 -4.98
CA ILE A 305 -8.12 -13.41 -5.98
C ILE A 305 -7.54 -13.06 -7.35
N THR A 306 -6.56 -12.16 -7.40
CA THR A 306 -5.85 -11.86 -8.64
C THR A 306 -5.01 -13.04 -9.15
N VAL A 307 -4.45 -13.88 -8.28
CA VAL A 307 -3.76 -15.11 -8.73
C VAL A 307 -4.74 -16.05 -9.42
N PHE A 308 -5.94 -16.29 -8.85
CA PHE A 308 -7.01 -17.06 -9.51
C PHE A 308 -7.33 -16.51 -10.89
N LEU A 309 -7.48 -15.20 -10.97
CA LEU A 309 -7.80 -14.51 -12.20
C LEU A 309 -6.74 -14.72 -13.28
N ILE A 310 -5.45 -14.61 -12.93
CA ILE A 310 -4.34 -14.83 -13.87
C ILE A 310 -4.26 -16.29 -14.30
N VAL A 311 -4.32 -17.23 -13.37
CA VAL A 311 -4.22 -18.68 -13.63
C VAL A 311 -5.37 -19.16 -14.53
N ARG A 312 -6.58 -18.60 -14.37
CA ARG A 312 -7.73 -18.83 -15.26
C ARG A 312 -7.47 -18.43 -16.71
N VAL A 313 -6.77 -17.31 -16.97
CA VAL A 313 -6.42 -16.89 -18.35
C VAL A 313 -5.64 -17.95 -19.09
N PHE A 314 -4.75 -18.63 -18.36
CA PHE A 314 -3.89 -19.67 -18.92
C PHE A 314 -4.52 -21.07 -18.79
N SER A 315 -5.81 -21.17 -18.44
CA SER A 315 -6.55 -22.43 -18.29
C SER A 315 -5.91 -23.42 -17.31
N ILE A 316 -5.22 -22.92 -16.28
CA ILE A 316 -4.61 -23.77 -15.25
C ILE A 316 -5.65 -24.07 -14.16
N PRO A 317 -5.73 -25.30 -13.64
CA PRO A 317 -6.68 -25.67 -12.58
C PRO A 317 -6.52 -24.83 -11.31
N GLU A 318 -7.64 -24.30 -10.81
CA GLU A 318 -7.72 -23.47 -9.60
C GLU A 318 -7.36 -24.21 -8.32
N SER A 319 -7.49 -25.53 -8.32
CA SER A 319 -7.10 -26.40 -7.21
C SER A 319 -5.61 -26.24 -6.87
N ALA A 320 -4.76 -25.83 -7.83
CA ALA A 320 -3.34 -25.55 -7.60
C ALA A 320 -3.10 -24.34 -6.69
N ILE A 321 -4.04 -23.39 -6.62
CA ILE A 321 -3.94 -22.17 -5.78
C ILE A 321 -4.41 -22.44 -4.36
N SER A 322 -5.31 -23.42 -4.16
CA SER A 322 -5.84 -23.76 -2.83
C SER A 322 -4.74 -24.06 -1.81
N LEU A 323 -3.63 -24.67 -2.26
CA LEU A 323 -2.45 -24.96 -1.45
C LEU A 323 -1.72 -23.70 -0.95
N LEU A 324 -1.80 -22.60 -1.70
CA LEU A 324 -1.16 -21.33 -1.33
C LEU A 324 -1.90 -20.61 -0.17
N PHE A 325 -3.19 -20.91 0.07
CA PHE A 325 -3.92 -20.36 1.22
C PHE A 325 -3.28 -20.72 2.56
N VAL A 326 -2.67 -21.90 2.64
CA VAL A 326 -2.02 -22.39 3.87
C VAL A 326 -0.87 -21.49 4.28
N VAL A 327 -0.18 -20.86 3.34
CA VAL A 327 0.97 -19.98 3.60
C VAL A 327 0.72 -18.50 3.40
N GLU A 328 -0.45 -18.14 2.88
CA GLU A 328 -0.83 -16.75 2.64
C GLU A 328 -0.63 -15.90 3.91
N PHE A 329 -0.86 -16.47 5.10
CA PHE A 329 -0.68 -15.73 6.34
C PHE A 329 0.77 -15.23 6.53
N ILE A 330 1.80 -15.99 6.15
CA ILE A 330 3.21 -15.56 6.29
C ILE A 330 3.55 -14.60 5.17
N VAL A 331 3.21 -14.98 3.94
CA VAL A 331 3.65 -14.27 2.74
C VAL A 331 2.99 -12.89 2.63
N ASP A 332 1.73 -12.76 3.07
CA ASP A 332 1.01 -11.49 3.09
C ASP A 332 1.67 -10.46 4.03
N ARG A 333 2.21 -10.91 5.17
CA ARG A 333 2.94 -10.03 6.11
C ARG A 333 4.20 -9.48 5.49
N LEU A 334 5.03 -10.34 4.90
CA LEU A 334 6.26 -9.94 4.22
C LEU A 334 5.97 -8.98 3.06
N ARG A 335 4.95 -9.30 2.26
CA ARG A 335 4.46 -8.47 1.15
C ARG A 335 4.06 -7.07 1.64
N THR A 336 3.22 -7.00 2.66
CA THR A 336 2.72 -5.74 3.20
C THR A 336 3.86 -4.88 3.75
N THR A 337 4.81 -5.48 4.46
CA THR A 337 6.01 -4.78 4.94
C THR A 337 6.82 -4.18 3.79
N VAL A 338 7.06 -4.94 2.72
CA VAL A 338 7.80 -4.42 1.55
C VAL A 338 7.02 -3.34 0.79
N ASN A 339 5.68 -3.43 0.74
CA ASN A 339 4.85 -2.38 0.18
C ASN A 339 5.04 -1.06 0.96
N VAL A 340 4.93 -1.11 2.29
CA VAL A 340 5.11 0.08 3.14
C VAL A 340 6.52 0.64 3.05
N LEU A 341 7.54 -0.23 3.00
CA LEU A 341 8.93 0.17 2.75
C LEU A 341 9.08 0.91 1.42
N SER A 342 8.40 0.43 0.38
CA SER A 342 8.38 1.09 -0.92
C SER A 342 7.64 2.42 -0.89
N HIS A 343 6.55 2.53 -0.13
CA HIS A 343 5.84 3.79 0.06
C HIS A 343 6.76 4.85 0.67
N ALA A 344 7.45 4.50 1.77
CA ALA A 344 8.43 5.39 2.42
C ALA A 344 9.54 5.83 1.46
N THR A 345 10.10 4.88 0.70
CA THR A 345 11.16 5.16 -0.28
C THR A 345 10.68 6.09 -1.39
N CYS A 346 9.45 5.92 -1.86
CA CYS A 346 8.85 6.76 -2.89
C CYS A 346 8.53 8.17 -2.40
N ILE A 347 7.95 8.30 -1.20
CA ILE A 347 7.70 9.61 -0.56
C ILE A 347 8.99 10.40 -0.47
N LEU A 348 10.06 9.75 -0.03
CA LEU A 348 11.35 10.39 0.12
C LEU A 348 11.98 10.77 -1.23
N PHE A 349 11.86 9.88 -2.24
CA PHE A 349 12.27 10.21 -3.60
C PHE A 349 11.56 11.48 -4.11
N VAL A 350 10.24 11.58 -3.95
CA VAL A 350 9.48 12.76 -4.37
C VAL A 350 9.91 13.99 -3.58
N HIS A 351 10.08 13.87 -2.26
CA HIS A 351 10.55 14.95 -1.42
C HIS A 351 11.89 15.51 -1.92
N TYR A 352 12.88 14.66 -2.21
CA TYR A 352 14.17 15.11 -2.73
C TYR A 352 14.09 15.75 -4.10
N ARG A 353 13.26 15.22 -5.01
CA ARG A 353 13.06 15.81 -6.34
C ARG A 353 12.37 17.16 -6.26
N CYS A 354 11.39 17.31 -5.38
CA CYS A 354 10.70 18.58 -5.15
C CYS A 354 11.58 19.61 -4.42
N ALA A 355 12.34 19.19 -3.40
CA ALA A 355 13.26 20.06 -2.66
C ALA A 355 14.36 20.62 -3.57
N LYS A 356 14.98 19.77 -4.40
CA LYS A 356 15.98 20.17 -5.39
C LYS A 356 15.44 21.19 -6.40
N THR A 357 14.16 21.08 -6.77
CA THR A 357 13.51 21.99 -7.73
C THR A 357 13.13 23.33 -7.10
N LYS A 358 12.74 23.35 -5.82
CA LYS A 358 12.29 24.58 -5.13
C LYS A 358 13.42 25.39 -4.47
N LEU A 359 14.49 24.73 -4.02
CA LEU A 359 15.49 25.37 -3.15
C LEU A 359 16.91 25.38 -3.70
N GLY A 360 17.23 24.63 -4.76
CA GLY A 360 18.61 24.55 -5.27
C GLY A 360 19.64 24.00 -4.28
N ILE A 361 19.20 23.50 -3.12
CA ILE A 361 20.03 23.01 -2.02
C ILE A 361 19.89 21.48 -1.92
N ASP A 362 21.02 20.77 -1.87
CA ASP A 362 21.07 19.34 -1.56
C ASP A 362 20.93 19.14 -0.03
N GLU A 363 19.73 19.30 0.55
CA GLU A 363 19.50 19.13 2.01
C GLU A 363 19.96 17.76 2.49
N GLU A 364 21.05 17.65 3.26
CA GLU A 364 21.49 16.40 3.86
C GLU A 364 20.62 16.05 5.08
N PHE A 365 20.31 14.76 5.29
CA PHE A 365 19.65 14.36 6.54
C PHE A 365 20.58 14.72 7.71
N GLY A 366 20.17 15.70 8.52
CA GLY A 366 20.76 15.90 9.84
C GLY A 366 20.66 14.62 10.67
N PRO A 367 21.53 14.42 11.67
CA PRO A 367 21.38 13.34 12.62
C PRO A 367 19.95 13.35 13.18
N VAL A 368 19.39 12.15 13.43
CA VAL A 368 18.03 12.01 13.96
C VAL A 368 17.88 12.89 15.20
N GLY A 369 17.11 13.97 15.06
CA GLY A 369 17.08 15.07 16.02
C GLY A 369 18.10 16.17 15.69
N VAL A 370 17.56 17.35 15.38
CA VAL A 370 18.19 18.68 15.18
C VAL A 370 18.10 19.16 13.73
N ARG A 371 17.19 20.13 13.51
CA ARG A 371 17.21 21.02 12.34
C ARG A 371 18.48 21.87 12.42
N THR A 372 19.39 21.70 11.47
CA THR A 372 20.33 22.75 11.08
C THR A 372 19.93 23.26 9.71
N LEU A 373 19.08 24.28 9.67
CA LEU A 373 18.99 25.18 8.52
C LEU A 373 20.26 26.04 8.55
N SER A 374 21.26 25.66 7.76
CA SER A 374 22.37 26.56 7.46
C SER A 374 21.91 27.49 6.35
N PHE A 375 21.59 28.73 6.73
CA PHE A 375 21.44 29.81 5.76
C PHE A 375 22.84 30.17 5.26
N ALA A 376 23.11 29.89 3.98
CA ALA A 376 24.24 30.49 3.30
C ALA A 376 23.99 32.00 3.22
N ASN A 377 24.83 32.76 3.90
CA ASN A 377 24.82 34.22 3.91
C ASN A 377 25.39 34.69 2.56
N ASP A 378 24.53 34.96 1.58
CA ASP A 378 24.93 35.74 0.41
C ASP A 378 24.78 37.22 0.77
N ALA A 379 25.86 37.76 1.33
CA ALA A 379 26.11 39.19 1.36
C ALA A 379 26.62 39.62 -0.02
N SER A 380 25.80 40.33 -0.78
CA SER A 380 26.27 41.25 -1.81
C SER A 380 25.45 42.53 -1.76
N GLN A 381 26.20 43.62 -1.63
CA GLN A 381 25.82 45.03 -1.55
C GLN A 381 24.76 45.44 -2.56
N ASP A 382 23.80 46.28 -2.14
CA ASP A 382 23.54 47.55 -2.84
C ASP A 382 22.67 48.53 -2.03
N SER A 383 23.26 49.72 -1.84
CA SER A 383 22.71 51.08 -1.60
C SER A 383 21.56 51.34 -0.60
N ASP A 384 21.92 52.11 0.44
CA ASP A 384 21.03 52.93 1.28
C ASP A 384 20.08 53.85 0.48
N PRO A 385 18.98 54.28 1.12
CA PRO A 385 18.82 55.72 1.27
C PRO A 385 18.57 56.16 2.73
N GLN A 386 19.22 57.27 3.08
CA GLN A 386 19.14 58.04 4.31
C GLN A 386 17.70 58.45 4.69
N PHE A 387 17.40 58.55 6.00
CA PHE A 387 16.85 59.73 6.71
C PHE A 387 16.50 59.39 8.19
N PRO A 388 16.41 60.37 9.12
CA PRO A 388 17.45 60.66 10.11
C PRO A 388 17.09 60.25 11.55
N THR A 389 18.13 60.11 12.37
CA THR A 389 18.08 60.00 13.84
C THR A 389 17.92 61.37 14.49
N ASP A 390 16.91 61.52 15.34
CA ASP A 390 16.90 62.55 16.39
C ASP A 390 16.10 62.06 17.61
N GLY A 391 16.68 62.20 18.82
CA GLY A 391 15.93 62.18 20.07
C GLY A 391 16.30 61.14 21.15
N LEU A 392 17.28 61.51 22.00
CA LEU A 392 17.29 61.36 23.47
C LEU A 392 17.38 59.93 24.07
N VAL A 393 18.55 59.44 24.51
CA VAL A 393 19.25 59.70 25.79
C VAL A 393 18.59 59.05 27.04
N LYS A 394 19.31 58.05 27.56
CA LYS A 394 19.50 57.62 28.98
C LYS A 394 18.29 57.35 29.88
N ASN A 395 18.18 56.12 30.37
CA ASN A 395 18.56 55.78 31.75
C ASN A 395 18.56 54.26 31.94
N GLY A 396 19.66 53.73 32.49
CA GLY A 396 19.67 52.40 33.09
C GLY A 396 19.21 52.48 34.53
N GLU A 397 18.68 51.38 35.06
CA GLU A 397 19.07 50.83 36.35
C GLU A 397 18.44 49.45 36.56
N ASN A 398 19.16 48.67 37.35
CA ASN A 398 18.88 47.31 37.80
C ASN A 398 17.47 47.14 38.41
N VAL A 399 17.00 45.89 38.47
CA VAL A 399 16.75 45.16 39.73
C VAL A 399 16.11 43.81 39.40
N LEU A 400 16.88 42.76 39.64
CA LEU A 400 16.40 41.39 39.86
C LEU A 400 15.74 41.31 41.26
N THR A 401 14.92 40.28 41.45
CA THR A 401 14.47 39.65 42.72
C THR A 401 13.16 40.07 43.39
N THR A 402 12.44 38.98 43.72
CA THR A 402 11.51 38.74 44.85
C THR A 402 10.03 39.10 44.70
N ALA A 403 9.18 38.08 44.53
CA ALA A 403 8.13 37.73 45.50
C ALA A 403 7.39 36.43 45.08
N THR A 404 7.70 35.33 45.77
CA THR A 404 6.80 34.20 46.03
C THR A 404 5.91 34.52 47.24
N GLN A 405 4.77 33.83 47.35
CA GLN A 405 3.66 33.93 48.33
C GLN A 405 2.58 34.92 47.85
N GLY A 406 1.36 34.52 47.48
CA GLY A 406 0.51 33.45 47.98
C GLY A 406 -0.61 34.12 48.79
N ILE A 407 -1.87 33.96 48.40
CA ILE A 407 -3.08 34.00 49.25
C ILE A 407 -4.27 33.54 48.39
N SER A 408 -5.07 32.70 49.03
CA SER A 408 -6.30 32.04 48.60
C SER A 408 -7.53 32.95 48.71
N ASP A 409 -8.63 32.43 48.17
CA ASP A 409 -10.04 32.66 48.52
C ASP A 409 -10.77 33.89 47.98
N SER A 410 -11.59 33.65 46.95
CA SER A 410 -13.04 33.93 46.92
C SER A 410 -13.71 33.02 45.90
#